data_AF-A0A9J6CC26-F1
#
_entry.id   AF-A0A9J6CC26-F1
#
_cell.length_a   1.000
_cell.length_b   1.000
_cell.length_c   1.000
_cell.angle_alpha   90.00
_cell.angle_beta   90.00
_cell.angle_gamma   90.00
#
_symmetry.space_group_name_H-M   'P 1'
#
loop_
_entity.id
_entity.type
_entity.pdbx_description
1 polymer ?
#
loop_
_entity_poly.entity_id
_entity_poly.type
_entity_poly.pdbx_seq_one_letter_code
_entity_poly.pdbx_strand_id
1 'polypeptide(L)'
;MSLFFNTDDGLHLERVNATQMAKRGIFVNVKSANDDHRVEGGIDFLEPPPSFYEMENNLSISPMRRRDAFTKTIKKDIIFDCLQPIYNFLRAFGVFPLTKVKNGETEEFQFRFKSRAMAYSLVIFIFLMIYMSYTFIKRIEIVQNVEGRFEEAVIAYLFIVNLLPIFIVPIMWYEAKKVASILNEWSDFEKIYYKTTGKQLEIADDGVELPTKALVISILLPILSTASVVLTHYVIRIEETDIETTFVLQVIPYCYLDTLTYMVGAFWYISCEVLSHSARILAEDFQKALRHIGPAAMVASYRAMWLQLSKITRHTGTTTCYTFTFINLYLFFVITLSVYGLMSQISEGFGMKDIGLAITALCNVSLLFFICDKAHQAAFNVKTIFQKKILMVELSWMNSDAQVEINMFLRATEMNQANINLGGFFDVNRTLFKSLGGTMVTYLVVLLQFQISIPSEEPNATSYRARNISHYES
;
A
#
# COMPACT_ATOMS: atom_id res chain seq x y z
N MET A 1 -26.49 -13.79 25.26
CA MET A 1 -26.54 -13.49 26.71
C MET A 1 -26.16 -12.02 26.86
N SER A 2 -27.02 -11.23 27.49
CA SER A 2 -27.06 -9.76 27.50
C SER A 2 -25.85 -9.08 28.13
N LEU A 3 -25.48 -7.91 27.59
CA LEU A 3 -25.11 -6.76 28.44
C LEU A 3 -25.43 -5.46 27.69
N PHE A 4 -26.48 -4.82 28.17
CA PHE A 4 -26.89 -3.46 27.86
C PHE A 4 -25.82 -2.46 28.35
N PHE A 5 -25.53 -1.44 27.55
CA PHE A 5 -25.25 -0.11 28.09
C PHE A 5 -26.18 0.89 27.41
N ASN A 6 -26.96 1.51 28.28
CA ASN A 6 -27.98 2.50 28.02
C ASN A 6 -27.29 3.85 27.73
N THR A 7 -27.65 4.52 26.65
CA THR A 7 -27.42 5.97 26.49
C THR A 7 -28.69 6.57 25.92
N ASP A 8 -29.62 6.88 26.83
CA ASP A 8 -30.61 7.91 26.61
C ASP A 8 -29.92 9.26 26.79
N ASP A 9 -29.84 10.05 25.72
CA ASP A 9 -29.99 11.50 25.79
C ASP A 9 -30.42 12.03 24.41
N GLY A 10 -31.75 12.12 24.28
CA GLY A 10 -32.51 13.16 23.58
C GLY A 10 -31.91 13.84 22.36
N LEU A 11 -32.35 13.36 21.19
CA LEU A 11 -32.49 14.15 19.96
C LEU A 11 -33.32 15.42 20.21
N HIS A 12 -32.65 16.55 20.40
CA HIS A 12 -33.23 17.88 20.15
C HIS A 12 -32.58 18.50 18.91
N LEU A 13 -33.34 18.46 17.83
CA LEU A 13 -33.00 18.98 16.51
C LEU A 13 -33.17 20.50 16.53
N GLU A 14 -32.12 21.23 16.93
CA GLU A 14 -32.11 22.69 16.86
C GLU A 14 -31.57 23.16 15.50
N ARG A 15 -32.48 23.76 14.74
CA ARG A 15 -32.30 24.28 13.39
C ARG A 15 -31.43 25.55 13.46
N VAL A 16 -30.11 25.42 13.26
CA VAL A 16 -29.20 26.59 13.26
C VAL A 16 -29.28 27.34 11.92
N ASN A 17 -29.74 28.58 12.02
CA ASN A 17 -29.94 29.56 10.95
C ASN A 17 -28.64 29.96 10.22
N ALA A 18 -28.73 30.04 8.89
CA ALA A 18 -27.67 30.43 7.95
C ALA A 18 -27.17 31.89 8.06
N THR A 19 -27.60 32.65 9.06
CA THR A 19 -27.24 34.06 9.28
C THR A 19 -26.09 34.27 10.25
N GLN A 20 -25.59 33.23 10.93
CA GLN A 20 -24.41 33.34 11.82
C GLN A 20 -23.05 33.02 11.16
N MET A 21 -23.02 32.50 9.93
CA MET A 21 -21.76 32.23 9.21
C MET A 21 -21.19 33.43 8.41
N ALA A 22 -21.84 34.60 8.43
CA ALA A 22 -21.44 35.75 7.64
C ALA A 22 -20.50 36.78 8.33
N LYS A 23 -19.98 36.49 9.54
CA LYS A 23 -19.24 37.50 10.34
C LYS A 23 -17.76 37.21 10.66
N ARG A 24 -17.11 36.26 10.00
CA ARG A 24 -15.64 36.09 10.09
C ARG A 24 -15.04 35.76 8.73
N GLY A 25 -14.86 36.79 7.93
CA GLY A 25 -14.14 36.75 6.66
C GLY A 25 -13.61 38.13 6.31
N ILE A 26 -12.49 38.53 6.89
CA ILE A 26 -11.72 39.70 6.43
C ILE A 26 -10.88 39.21 5.25
N PHE A 27 -11.43 39.32 4.05
CA PHE A 27 -10.68 39.31 2.81
C PHE A 27 -10.32 40.76 2.47
N VAL A 28 -9.03 41.10 2.52
CA VAL A 28 -8.55 42.39 1.99
C VAL A 28 -8.46 42.26 0.48
N ASN A 29 -9.37 42.95 -0.19
CA ASN A 29 -9.44 43.10 -1.64
C ASN A 29 -8.60 44.33 -2.02
N VAL A 30 -7.44 44.14 -2.64
CA VAL A 30 -6.58 45.24 -3.11
C VAL A 30 -7.07 45.68 -4.48
N LYS A 31 -7.70 46.85 -4.54
CA LYS A 31 -8.07 47.54 -5.79
C LYS A 31 -6.97 48.55 -6.12
N SER A 32 -6.44 48.48 -7.35
CA SER A 32 -5.48 49.44 -7.90
C SER A 32 -6.17 50.77 -8.21
N ALA A 33 -5.53 51.89 -7.85
CA ALA A 33 -5.93 53.23 -8.26
C ALA A 33 -4.68 54.02 -8.69
N ASN A 34 -4.58 54.26 -10.00
CA ASN A 34 -3.83 55.37 -10.60
C ASN A 34 -4.72 56.61 -10.55
N ASP A 35 -4.21 57.73 -10.04
CA ASP A 35 -3.97 58.97 -10.80
C ASP A 35 -3.78 60.20 -9.88
N ASP A 36 -2.72 60.94 -10.20
CA ASP A 36 -2.46 62.39 -10.10
C ASP A 36 -2.94 63.20 -8.89
N HIS A 37 -1.97 63.74 -8.14
CA HIS A 37 -1.84 65.20 -7.91
C HIS A 37 -0.46 65.58 -7.34
N ARG A 38 0.20 66.53 -8.03
CA ARG A 38 1.40 67.28 -7.60
C ARG A 38 1.05 68.29 -6.49
N VAL A 39 1.83 68.33 -5.40
CA VAL A 39 2.15 69.56 -4.63
C VAL A 39 3.54 69.41 -4.00
N GLU A 40 4.37 70.45 -4.17
CA GLU A 40 5.71 70.64 -3.62
C GLU A 40 5.68 71.01 -2.12
N GLY A 41 6.67 70.56 -1.35
CA GLY A 41 6.92 71.05 0.02
C GLY A 41 7.89 70.14 0.78
N GLY A 42 9.16 70.57 0.90
CA GLY A 42 10.22 69.82 1.56
C GLY A 42 10.10 69.79 3.09
N ILE A 43 10.33 68.61 3.67
CA ILE A 43 10.73 68.38 5.06
C ILE A 43 11.61 67.12 5.08
N ASP A 44 12.84 67.24 5.59
CA ASP A 44 13.77 66.13 5.82
C ASP A 44 13.14 65.06 6.75
N PHE A 45 13.04 63.83 6.26
CA PHE A 45 12.68 62.65 7.04
C PHE A 45 13.60 61.49 6.70
N LEU A 46 14.09 60.83 7.75
CA LEU A 46 15.01 59.70 7.76
C LEU A 46 14.66 58.63 6.72
N GLU A 47 15.70 58.13 6.04
CA GLU A 47 15.64 56.98 5.13
C GLU A 47 14.98 55.76 5.80
N PRO A 48 14.08 55.04 5.12
CA PRO A 48 13.58 53.75 5.59
C PRO A 48 14.66 52.68 5.46
N PRO A 49 14.65 51.62 6.30
CA PRO A 49 15.63 50.55 6.17
C PRO A 49 15.45 49.80 4.83
N PRO A 50 16.54 49.34 4.20
CA PRO A 50 16.49 48.74 2.89
C PRO A 50 15.70 47.42 2.90
N SER A 51 14.95 47.21 1.82
CA SER A 51 14.18 45.99 1.59
C SER A 51 15.11 44.78 1.36
N PHE A 52 14.62 43.59 1.71
CA PHE A 52 15.34 42.31 1.76
C PHE A 52 15.97 41.83 0.43
N TYR A 53 15.82 42.58 -0.66
CA TYR A 53 16.36 42.24 -1.99
C TYR A 53 17.69 42.93 -2.35
N GLU A 54 18.16 43.91 -1.57
CA GLU A 54 19.41 44.64 -1.89
C GLU A 54 20.66 44.15 -1.11
N MET A 55 20.50 43.24 -0.15
CA MET A 55 21.62 42.78 0.68
C MET A 55 22.51 41.71 0.01
N GLU A 56 22.15 41.20 -1.17
CA GLU A 56 22.87 40.09 -1.84
C GLU A 56 24.07 40.53 -2.71
N ASN A 57 24.25 41.84 -2.97
CA ASN A 57 25.24 42.31 -3.95
C ASN A 57 26.56 42.85 -3.40
N ASN A 58 26.79 42.87 -2.08
CA ASN A 58 28.02 43.45 -1.49
C ASN A 58 28.98 42.46 -0.81
N LEU A 59 28.97 41.19 -1.23
CA LEU A 59 30.02 40.22 -0.88
C LEU A 59 30.82 39.87 -2.11
N SER A 60 31.94 40.61 -2.30
CA SER A 60 32.99 40.34 -3.28
C SER A 60 33.72 39.03 -2.96
N ILE A 61 33.07 37.91 -3.27
CA ILE A 61 33.69 36.59 -3.29
C ILE A 61 34.25 36.37 -4.70
N SER A 62 35.55 36.06 -4.78
CA SER A 62 36.28 35.80 -6.02
C SER A 62 35.54 34.78 -6.93
N PRO A 63 35.56 34.94 -8.27
CA PRO A 63 34.69 34.18 -9.18
C PRO A 63 35.17 32.75 -9.46
N MET A 64 36.01 32.17 -8.61
CA MET A 64 36.70 30.91 -8.90
C MET A 64 36.44 29.83 -7.84
N ARG A 65 35.17 29.48 -7.63
CA ARG A 65 34.75 28.16 -7.08
C ARG A 65 33.25 27.87 -7.09
N ARG A 66 32.43 28.65 -7.81
CA ARG A 66 30.97 28.46 -7.82
C ARG A 66 30.48 27.50 -8.91
N ARG A 67 31.21 27.33 -10.03
CA ARG A 67 30.77 26.42 -11.10
C ARG A 67 31.04 24.95 -10.80
N ASP A 68 32.19 24.61 -10.21
CA ASP A 68 32.60 23.21 -10.05
C ASP A 68 31.86 22.45 -8.93
N ALA A 69 31.18 23.16 -8.03
CA ALA A 69 30.32 22.55 -7.01
C ALA A 69 28.91 22.21 -7.54
N PHE A 70 28.46 22.87 -8.62
CA PHE A 70 27.17 22.59 -9.27
C PHE A 70 27.26 21.41 -10.26
N THR A 71 28.47 20.93 -10.56
CA THR A 71 28.73 19.80 -11.46
C THR A 71 28.94 18.47 -10.75
N LYS A 72 28.64 18.35 -9.46
CA LYS A 72 28.49 17.04 -8.83
C LYS A 72 27.10 16.54 -9.20
N THR A 73 27.04 15.77 -10.29
CA THR A 73 25.86 15.17 -10.88
C THR A 73 24.92 14.67 -9.77
N ILE A 74 23.84 15.39 -9.52
CA ILE A 74 22.76 14.92 -8.64
C ILE A 74 22.32 13.58 -9.24
N LYS A 75 22.49 12.49 -8.48
CA LYS A 75 21.97 11.18 -8.87
C LYS A 75 20.44 11.34 -8.81
N LYS A 76 19.83 11.65 -9.95
CA LYS A 76 18.41 11.95 -10.08
C LYS A 76 17.61 10.70 -9.70
N ASP A 77 16.73 10.84 -8.71
CA ASP A 77 15.65 9.90 -8.35
C ASP A 77 16.08 8.61 -7.58
N ILE A 78 16.72 8.74 -6.41
CA ILE A 78 17.15 7.59 -5.58
C ILE A 78 15.96 6.71 -5.17
N ILE A 79 14.84 7.33 -4.82
CA ILE A 79 13.57 6.68 -4.47
C ILE A 79 13.01 5.92 -5.67
N PHE A 80 13.18 6.46 -6.88
CA PHE A 80 12.79 5.74 -8.07
C PHE A 80 13.68 4.54 -8.33
N ASP A 81 15.00 4.67 -8.16
CA ASP A 81 15.94 3.55 -8.30
C ASP A 81 15.56 2.38 -7.36
N CYS A 82 15.03 2.70 -6.16
CA CYS A 82 14.51 1.68 -5.23
C CYS A 82 13.28 0.94 -5.78
N LEU A 83 12.38 1.64 -6.48
CA LEU A 83 11.14 1.07 -7.02
C LEU A 83 11.31 0.47 -8.42
N GLN A 84 12.38 0.83 -9.12
CA GLN A 84 12.61 0.51 -10.53
C GLN A 84 12.58 -1.00 -10.85
N PRO A 85 13.19 -1.91 -10.06
CA PRO A 85 13.17 -3.34 -10.38
C PRO A 85 11.74 -3.90 -10.43
N ILE A 86 10.95 -3.62 -9.39
CA ILE A 86 9.56 -4.10 -9.28
C ILE A 86 8.67 -3.42 -10.32
N TYR A 87 8.88 -2.12 -10.53
CA TYR A 87 8.15 -1.36 -11.55
C TYR A 87 8.38 -1.92 -12.96
N ASN A 88 9.63 -2.23 -13.31
CA ASN A 88 9.98 -2.82 -14.60
C ASN A 88 9.37 -4.22 -14.77
N PHE A 89 9.34 -5.02 -13.70
CA PHE A 89 8.70 -6.33 -13.71
C PHE A 89 7.20 -6.21 -13.99
N LEU A 90 6.49 -5.37 -13.23
CA LEU A 90 5.04 -5.15 -13.40
C LEU A 90 4.71 -4.53 -14.77
N ARG A 91 5.63 -3.74 -15.33
CA ARG A 91 5.53 -3.24 -16.71
C ARG A 91 5.70 -4.35 -17.74
N ALA A 92 6.65 -5.27 -17.55
CA ALA A 92 6.84 -6.43 -18.42
C ALA A 92 5.61 -7.34 -18.44
N PHE A 93 4.94 -7.49 -17.29
CA PHE A 93 3.66 -8.18 -17.13
C PHE A 93 2.45 -7.40 -17.70
N GLY A 94 2.66 -6.21 -18.28
CA GLY A 94 1.57 -5.42 -18.86
C GLY A 94 0.64 -4.75 -17.84
N VAL A 95 0.99 -4.75 -16.55
CA VAL A 95 0.18 -4.18 -15.46
C VAL A 95 0.39 -2.68 -15.34
N PHE A 96 1.63 -2.20 -15.50
CA PHE A 96 1.99 -0.78 -15.41
C PHE A 96 2.32 -0.14 -16.77
N PRO A 97 1.35 0.54 -17.41
CA PRO A 97 1.58 1.29 -18.65
C PRO A 97 2.08 2.73 -18.39
N LEU A 98 3.02 2.95 -17.46
CA LEU A 98 3.61 4.29 -17.29
C LEU A 98 4.83 4.47 -18.20
N THR A 99 4.99 5.69 -18.69
CA THR A 99 6.15 6.10 -19.49
C THR A 99 6.77 7.33 -18.86
N LYS A 100 8.09 7.31 -18.66
CA LYS A 100 8.85 8.52 -18.40
C LYS A 100 8.87 9.34 -19.68
N VAL A 101 8.36 10.57 -19.61
CA VAL A 101 8.43 11.53 -20.72
C VAL A 101 9.42 12.62 -20.30
N LYS A 102 10.40 12.90 -21.16
CA LYS A 102 11.29 14.05 -20.99
C LYS A 102 10.54 15.32 -21.36
N ASN A 103 10.20 16.14 -20.38
CA ASN A 103 9.65 17.48 -20.58
C ASN A 103 10.75 18.49 -20.22
N GLY A 104 11.59 18.86 -21.19
CA GLY A 104 12.74 19.74 -20.94
C GLY A 104 13.85 19.03 -20.16
N GLU A 105 14.30 19.61 -19.04
CA GLU A 105 15.35 19.04 -18.18
C GLU A 105 14.83 18.04 -17.12
N THR A 106 13.51 17.90 -16.97
CA THR A 106 12.86 17.00 -16.01
C THR A 106 12.25 15.77 -16.70
N GLU A 107 12.46 14.60 -16.10
CA GLU A 107 11.79 13.36 -16.48
C GLU A 107 10.55 13.20 -15.58
N GLU A 108 9.37 13.18 -16.18
CA GLU A 108 8.11 13.04 -15.43
C GLU A 108 7.40 11.75 -15.84
N PHE A 109 6.81 11.06 -14.85
CA PHE A 109 5.92 9.95 -15.13
C PHE A 109 4.60 10.49 -15.65
N GLN A 110 4.23 10.04 -16.85
CA GLN A 110 2.93 10.33 -17.42
C GLN A 110 2.26 9.04 -17.87
N PHE A 111 1.00 8.88 -17.47
CA PHE A 111 0.11 7.89 -18.04
C PHE A 111 -0.63 8.52 -19.24
N ARG A 112 -0.47 7.93 -20.42
CA ARG A 112 -1.21 8.29 -21.62
C ARG A 112 -1.90 7.04 -22.17
N PHE A 113 -3.23 7.11 -22.31
CA PHE A 113 -4.03 6.02 -22.89
C PHE A 113 -3.56 5.65 -24.31
N LYS A 114 -3.17 6.64 -25.12
CA LYS A 114 -2.59 6.42 -26.46
C LYS A 114 -1.06 6.27 -26.42
N SER A 115 -0.54 5.41 -25.56
CA SER A 115 0.91 5.12 -25.49
C SER A 115 1.22 3.72 -26.02
N ARG A 116 2.45 3.52 -26.54
CA ARG A 116 2.93 2.20 -26.96
C ARG A 116 2.95 1.19 -25.80
N ALA A 117 3.20 1.68 -24.58
CA ALA A 117 3.16 0.86 -23.36
C ALA A 117 1.72 0.37 -23.06
N MET A 118 0.71 1.24 -23.17
CA MET A 118 -0.69 0.86 -23.00
C MET A 118 -1.15 -0.14 -24.07
N ALA A 119 -0.72 0.03 -25.34
CA ALA A 119 -1.04 -0.92 -26.40
C ALA A 119 -0.47 -2.32 -26.12
N TYR A 120 0.79 -2.40 -25.67
CA TYR A 120 1.41 -3.65 -25.24
C TYR A 120 0.64 -4.31 -24.07
N SER A 121 0.35 -3.53 -23.03
CA SER A 121 -0.46 -3.96 -21.88
C SER A 121 -1.83 -4.49 -22.29
N LEU A 122 -2.51 -3.81 -23.23
CA LEU A 122 -3.82 -4.21 -23.72
C LEU A 122 -3.78 -5.54 -24.47
N VAL A 123 -2.77 -5.73 -25.34
CA VAL A 123 -2.59 -6.98 -26.09
C VAL A 123 -2.37 -8.15 -25.13
N ILE A 124 -1.45 -8.00 -24.16
CA ILE A 124 -1.20 -9.03 -23.13
C ILE A 124 -2.47 -9.34 -22.35
N PHE A 125 -3.20 -8.31 -21.91
CA PHE A 125 -4.43 -8.50 -21.16
C PHE A 125 -5.50 -9.24 -21.96
N ILE A 126 -5.67 -8.94 -23.25
CA ILE A 126 -6.62 -9.67 -24.11
C ILE A 126 -6.23 -11.15 -24.22
N PHE A 127 -4.95 -11.45 -24.45
CA PHE A 127 -4.47 -12.84 -24.50
C PHE A 127 -4.70 -13.56 -23.16
N LEU A 128 -4.39 -12.91 -22.04
CA LEU A 128 -4.63 -13.46 -20.70
C LEU A 128 -6.11 -13.69 -20.44
N MET A 129 -6.99 -12.75 -20.81
CA MET A 129 -8.43 -12.88 -20.63
C MET A 129 -9.01 -14.04 -21.44
N ILE A 130 -8.60 -14.24 -22.69
CA ILE A 130 -9.01 -15.38 -23.51
C ILE A 130 -8.57 -16.68 -22.83
N TYR A 131 -7.30 -16.76 -22.43
CA TYR A 131 -6.73 -17.94 -21.83
C TYR A 131 -7.36 -18.29 -20.47
N MET A 132 -7.61 -17.27 -19.64
CA MET A 132 -8.27 -17.43 -18.35
C MET A 132 -9.75 -17.80 -18.48
N SER A 133 -10.45 -17.26 -19.47
CA SER A 133 -11.85 -17.61 -19.73
C SER A 133 -11.98 -19.08 -20.10
N TYR A 134 -11.04 -19.60 -20.91
CA TYR A 134 -10.96 -21.02 -21.22
C TYR A 134 -10.77 -21.88 -19.96
N THR A 135 -9.80 -21.52 -19.11
CA THR A 135 -9.56 -22.23 -17.84
C THR A 135 -10.75 -22.15 -16.89
N PHE A 136 -11.40 -20.98 -16.80
CA PHE A 136 -12.57 -20.75 -15.94
C PHE A 136 -13.76 -21.62 -16.34
N ILE A 137 -14.09 -21.69 -17.64
CA ILE A 137 -15.17 -22.55 -18.15
C ILE A 137 -14.87 -24.02 -17.83
N LYS A 138 -13.63 -24.46 -18.06
CA LYS A 138 -13.21 -25.83 -17.75
C LYS A 138 -13.31 -26.16 -16.25
N ARG A 139 -13.00 -25.20 -15.37
CA ARG A 139 -13.12 -25.38 -13.92
C ARG A 139 -14.58 -25.39 -13.46
N ILE A 140 -15.46 -24.59 -14.07
CA ILE A 140 -16.90 -24.66 -13.80
C ILE A 140 -17.47 -26.03 -14.20
N GLU A 141 -17.09 -26.54 -15.37
CA GLU A 141 -17.51 -27.87 -15.84
C GLU A 141 -17.08 -28.97 -14.86
N ILE A 142 -15.88 -28.87 -14.30
CA ILE A 142 -15.40 -29.80 -13.25
C ILE A 142 -16.26 -29.63 -11.98
N VAL A 143 -16.41 -28.41 -11.46
CA VAL A 143 -17.17 -28.13 -10.22
C VAL A 143 -18.62 -28.62 -10.32
N GLN A 144 -19.26 -28.49 -11.49
CA GLN A 144 -20.64 -28.94 -11.70
C GLN A 144 -20.79 -30.47 -11.70
N ASN A 145 -19.73 -31.20 -12.05
CA ASN A 145 -19.72 -32.66 -12.13
C ASN A 145 -19.10 -33.33 -10.89
N VAL A 146 -18.66 -32.55 -9.90
CA VAL A 146 -18.20 -33.09 -8.62
C VAL A 146 -19.42 -33.54 -7.81
N GLU A 147 -19.71 -34.84 -7.85
CA GLU A 147 -20.67 -35.53 -6.95
C GLU A 147 -20.01 -35.88 -5.59
N GLY A 148 -18.92 -35.17 -5.25
CA GLY A 148 -18.07 -35.42 -4.11
C GLY A 148 -18.59 -34.85 -2.79
N ARG A 149 -17.88 -35.17 -1.71
CA ARG A 149 -18.12 -34.61 -0.38
C ARG A 149 -17.93 -33.09 -0.40
N PHE A 150 -18.63 -32.37 0.47
CA PHE A 150 -18.60 -30.88 0.53
C PHE A 150 -17.18 -30.29 0.50
N GLU A 151 -16.20 -30.99 1.07
CA GLU A 151 -14.80 -30.60 1.15
C GLU A 151 -14.11 -30.53 -0.23
N GLU A 152 -14.39 -31.49 -1.11
CA GLU A 152 -13.86 -31.53 -2.48
C GLU A 152 -14.43 -30.38 -3.31
N ALA A 153 -15.71 -30.05 -3.09
CA ALA A 153 -16.33 -28.89 -3.71
C ALA A 153 -15.63 -27.57 -3.29
N VAL A 154 -15.26 -27.42 -2.01
CA VAL A 154 -14.56 -26.21 -1.54
C VAL A 154 -13.18 -26.06 -2.17
N ILE A 155 -12.44 -27.16 -2.32
CA ILE A 155 -11.14 -27.14 -3.03
C ILE A 155 -11.33 -26.76 -4.50
N ALA A 156 -12.36 -27.29 -5.15
CA ALA A 156 -12.67 -26.95 -6.54
C ALA A 156 -13.06 -25.46 -6.69
N TYR A 157 -13.80 -24.89 -5.73
CA TYR A 157 -14.08 -23.45 -5.68
C TYR A 157 -12.82 -22.60 -5.45
N LEU A 158 -11.87 -23.06 -4.62
CA LEU A 158 -10.61 -22.37 -4.38
C LEU A 158 -9.85 -22.13 -5.70
N PHE A 159 -9.84 -23.11 -6.60
CA PHE A 159 -9.23 -22.95 -7.94
C PHE A 159 -9.91 -21.94 -8.83
N ILE A 160 -11.23 -21.76 -8.71
CA ILE A 160 -11.95 -20.70 -9.43
C ILE A 160 -11.57 -19.34 -8.87
N VAL A 161 -11.53 -19.25 -7.55
CA VAL A 161 -11.27 -18.02 -6.81
C VAL A 161 -9.85 -17.50 -7.05
N ASN A 162 -8.87 -18.40 -7.16
CA ASN A 162 -7.50 -18.06 -7.54
C ASN A 162 -7.36 -17.47 -8.96
N LEU A 163 -8.44 -17.43 -9.77
CA LEU A 163 -8.47 -16.70 -11.04
C LEU A 163 -8.89 -15.22 -10.88
N LEU A 164 -9.48 -14.84 -9.74
CA LEU A 164 -9.94 -13.46 -9.48
C LEU A 164 -8.85 -12.38 -9.56
N PRO A 165 -7.55 -12.62 -9.26
CA PRO A 165 -6.52 -11.59 -9.36
C PRO A 165 -6.37 -10.93 -10.73
N ILE A 166 -6.97 -11.48 -11.80
CA ILE A 166 -7.00 -10.81 -13.11
C ILE A 166 -7.64 -9.42 -13.06
N PHE A 167 -8.58 -9.19 -12.14
CA PHE A 167 -9.21 -7.88 -11.95
C PHE A 167 -8.25 -6.82 -11.44
N ILE A 168 -7.10 -7.21 -10.87
CA ILE A 168 -6.05 -6.26 -10.44
C ILE A 168 -5.53 -5.46 -11.64
N VAL A 169 -5.41 -6.06 -12.82
CA VAL A 169 -4.85 -5.40 -14.02
C VAL A 169 -5.67 -4.17 -14.43
N PRO A 170 -6.98 -4.26 -14.70
CA PRO A 170 -7.78 -3.08 -15.06
C PRO A 170 -7.91 -2.08 -13.92
N ILE A 171 -7.97 -2.53 -12.66
CA ILE A 171 -7.99 -1.63 -11.48
C ILE A 171 -6.71 -0.79 -11.44
N MET A 172 -5.55 -1.41 -11.66
CA MET A 172 -4.26 -0.72 -11.70
C MET A 172 -4.15 0.26 -12.87
N TRP A 173 -4.73 -0.04 -14.03
CA TRP A 173 -4.80 0.92 -15.13
C TRP A 173 -5.65 2.15 -14.79
N TYR A 174 -6.74 1.95 -14.05
CA TYR A 174 -7.55 3.05 -13.56
C TYR A 174 -6.78 3.93 -12.56
N GLU A 175 -5.98 3.32 -11.68
CA GLU A 175 -5.16 4.01 -10.69
C GLU A 175 -3.82 4.54 -11.24
N ALA A 176 -3.42 4.13 -12.44
CA ALA A 176 -2.10 4.43 -13.04
C ALA A 176 -1.77 5.94 -13.09
N LYS A 177 -2.75 6.79 -13.40
CA LYS A 177 -2.56 8.26 -13.40
C LYS A 177 -2.19 8.79 -12.02
N LYS A 178 -2.84 8.28 -10.98
CA LYS A 178 -2.61 8.68 -9.60
C LYS A 178 -1.24 8.16 -9.14
N VAL A 179 -0.90 6.92 -9.48
CA VAL A 179 0.43 6.34 -9.20
C VAL A 179 1.55 7.18 -9.82
N ALA A 180 1.39 7.60 -11.08
CA ALA A 180 2.35 8.51 -11.73
C ALA A 180 2.50 9.85 -10.99
N SER A 181 1.39 10.42 -10.50
CA SER A 181 1.43 11.66 -9.71
C SER A 181 2.24 11.50 -8.43
N ILE A 182 2.11 10.38 -7.73
CA ILE A 182 2.88 10.11 -6.50
C ILE A 182 4.37 9.96 -6.80
N LEU A 183 4.74 9.26 -7.87
CA LEU A 183 6.15 9.14 -8.27
C LEU A 183 6.77 10.50 -8.57
N ASN A 184 6.01 11.44 -9.14
CA ASN A 184 6.47 12.81 -9.35
C ASN A 184 6.58 13.59 -8.02
N GLU A 185 5.61 13.44 -7.10
CA GLU A 185 5.68 14.07 -5.77
C GLU A 185 6.91 13.61 -4.97
N TRP A 186 7.36 12.37 -5.17
CA TRP A 186 8.60 11.84 -4.60
C TRP A 186 9.85 12.52 -5.16
N SER A 187 9.94 12.70 -6.49
CA SER A 187 11.06 13.42 -7.10
C SER A 187 11.13 14.87 -6.61
N ASP A 188 9.98 15.51 -6.39
CA ASP A 188 9.94 16.87 -5.84
C ASP A 188 10.35 16.91 -4.36
N PHE A 189 9.97 15.90 -3.57
CA PHE A 189 10.43 15.76 -2.19
C PHE A 189 11.95 15.63 -2.10
N GLU A 190 12.57 14.80 -2.95
CA GLU A 190 14.04 14.67 -2.99
C GLU A 190 14.75 15.99 -3.29
N LYS A 191 14.24 16.75 -4.27
CA LYS A 191 14.79 18.07 -4.62
C LYS A 191 14.73 19.04 -3.44
N ILE A 192 13.61 19.06 -2.71
CA ILE A 192 13.41 19.92 -1.53
C ILE A 192 14.33 19.47 -0.39
N TYR A 193 14.44 18.17 -0.16
CA TYR A 193 15.33 17.62 0.86
C TYR A 193 16.79 17.99 0.59
N TYR A 194 17.28 17.78 -0.64
CA TYR A 194 18.64 18.14 -1.03
C TYR A 194 18.92 19.64 -0.85
N LYS A 195 17.98 20.51 -1.25
CA LYS A 195 18.11 21.96 -1.06
C LYS A 195 18.17 22.38 0.41
N THR A 196 17.50 21.66 1.30
CA THR A 196 17.38 22.03 2.72
C THR A 196 18.53 21.47 3.56
N THR A 197 18.94 20.21 3.32
CA THR A 197 19.95 19.54 4.13
C THR A 197 21.35 19.56 3.49
N GLY A 198 21.44 19.81 2.19
CA GLY A 198 22.67 19.68 1.41
C GLY A 198 23.13 18.22 1.22
N LYS A 199 22.35 17.25 1.71
CA LYS A 199 22.65 15.81 1.65
C LYS A 199 21.75 15.11 0.64
N GLN A 200 22.27 14.05 0.02
CA GLN A 200 21.43 13.12 -0.74
C GLN A 200 20.69 12.19 0.23
N LEU A 201 19.49 11.79 -0.14
CA LEU A 201 18.70 10.86 0.66
C LEU A 201 19.26 9.45 0.48
N GLU A 202 20.16 9.04 1.35
CA GLU A 202 20.76 7.70 1.33
C GLU A 202 19.85 6.72 2.08
N ILE A 203 19.01 5.99 1.33
CA ILE A 203 18.10 4.99 1.89
C ILE A 203 18.84 3.64 1.97
N ALA A 204 19.60 3.45 3.05
CA ALA A 204 20.21 2.18 3.40
C ALA A 204 19.49 1.58 4.63
N ASP A 205 19.24 0.27 4.58
CA ASP A 205 18.60 -0.51 5.65
C ASP A 205 19.58 -1.62 6.07
N ASP A 206 20.02 -1.63 7.33
CA ASP A 206 20.93 -2.63 7.90
C ASP A 206 22.20 -2.93 7.05
N GLY A 207 22.80 -1.90 6.46
CA GLY A 207 24.01 -2.02 5.64
C GLY A 207 23.80 -2.51 4.21
N VAL A 208 22.55 -2.74 3.80
CA VAL A 208 22.17 -3.07 2.42
C VAL A 208 21.44 -1.89 1.78
N GLU A 209 21.83 -1.53 0.57
CA GLU A 209 21.11 -0.53 -0.21
C GLU A 209 19.71 -1.05 -0.56
N LEU A 210 18.67 -0.26 -0.26
CA LEU A 210 17.28 -0.60 -0.60
C LEU A 210 17.04 -0.98 -2.08
N PRO A 211 17.70 -0.39 -3.10
CA PRO A 211 17.58 -0.88 -4.48
C PRO A 211 18.06 -2.32 -4.67
N THR A 212 19.12 -2.72 -3.95
CA THR A 212 19.62 -4.10 -3.98
C THR A 212 18.60 -5.06 -3.36
N LYS A 213 17.99 -4.67 -2.22
CA LYS A 213 16.89 -5.42 -1.58
C LYS A 213 15.70 -5.57 -2.55
N ALA A 214 15.29 -4.49 -3.22
CA ALA A 214 14.20 -4.50 -4.20
C ALA A 214 14.50 -5.37 -5.42
N LEU A 215 15.75 -5.37 -5.91
CA LEU A 215 16.20 -6.24 -7.00
C LEU A 215 16.14 -7.71 -6.59
N VAL A 216 16.66 -8.05 -5.41
CA VAL A 216 16.61 -9.42 -4.87
C VAL A 216 15.16 -9.89 -4.73
N ILE A 217 14.27 -9.06 -4.17
CA ILE A 217 12.84 -9.37 -4.05
C ILE A 217 12.22 -9.57 -5.43
N SER A 218 12.51 -8.71 -6.41
CA SER A 218 11.96 -8.81 -7.76
C SER A 218 12.37 -10.07 -8.53
N ILE A 219 13.43 -10.76 -8.11
CA ILE A 219 13.89 -12.01 -8.71
C ILE A 219 13.43 -13.21 -7.88
N LEU A 220 13.67 -13.20 -6.58
CA LEU A 220 13.37 -14.34 -5.71
C LEU A 220 11.86 -14.54 -5.51
N LEU A 221 11.08 -13.47 -5.40
CA LEU A 221 9.65 -13.59 -5.10
C LEU A 221 8.86 -14.24 -6.24
N PRO A 222 9.05 -13.90 -7.53
CA PRO A 222 8.42 -14.63 -8.64
C PRO A 222 8.82 -16.11 -8.71
N ILE A 223 10.09 -16.42 -8.46
CA ILE A 223 10.58 -17.81 -8.45
C ILE A 223 9.88 -18.61 -7.34
N LEU A 224 9.81 -18.03 -6.14
CA LEU A 224 9.16 -18.67 -4.99
C LEU A 224 7.65 -18.85 -5.22
N SER A 225 6.96 -17.82 -5.74
CA SER A 225 5.54 -17.88 -6.07
C SER A 225 5.25 -18.94 -7.14
N THR A 226 6.02 -18.95 -8.23
CA THR A 226 5.86 -19.95 -9.29
C THR A 226 6.15 -21.36 -8.78
N ALA A 227 7.21 -21.55 -7.99
CA ALA A 227 7.53 -22.85 -7.39
C ALA A 227 6.43 -23.34 -6.44
N SER A 228 5.85 -22.44 -5.64
CA SER A 228 4.71 -22.73 -4.76
C SER A 228 3.51 -23.23 -5.56
N VAL A 229 3.10 -22.51 -6.62
CA VAL A 229 1.95 -22.89 -7.45
C VAL A 229 2.18 -24.23 -8.17
N VAL A 230 3.37 -24.43 -8.74
CA VAL A 230 3.73 -25.68 -9.42
C VAL A 230 3.72 -26.84 -8.44
N LEU A 231 4.27 -26.66 -7.24
CA LEU A 231 4.26 -27.69 -6.20
C LEU A 231 2.84 -28.03 -5.77
N THR A 232 2.00 -27.03 -5.49
CA THR A 232 0.58 -27.25 -5.14
C THR A 232 -0.16 -28.01 -6.23
N HIS A 233 0.00 -27.64 -7.50
CA HIS A 233 -0.66 -28.34 -8.60
C HIS A 233 -0.06 -29.73 -8.87
N TYR A 234 1.24 -29.91 -8.68
CA TYR A 234 1.90 -31.22 -8.83
C TYR A 234 1.43 -32.21 -7.78
N VAL A 235 1.33 -31.77 -6.53
CA VAL A 235 0.87 -32.57 -5.40
C VAL A 235 -0.59 -33.00 -5.62
N ILE A 236 -1.45 -32.08 -6.08
CA ILE A 236 -2.86 -32.38 -6.39
C ILE A 236 -2.98 -33.32 -7.59
N ARG A 237 -2.11 -33.17 -8.60
CA ARG A 237 -2.07 -34.06 -9.78
C ARG A 237 -1.72 -35.51 -9.43
N ILE A 238 -0.84 -35.75 -8.46
CA ILE A 238 -0.43 -37.13 -8.10
C ILE A 238 -1.63 -37.97 -7.61
N GLU A 239 -2.64 -37.33 -7.04
CA GLU A 239 -3.83 -38.00 -6.49
C GLU A 239 -4.93 -38.23 -7.56
N GLU A 240 -5.03 -37.35 -8.56
CA GLU A 240 -5.99 -37.44 -9.69
C GLU A 240 -5.35 -38.10 -10.92
N THR A 241 -5.38 -39.44 -10.97
CA THR A 241 -4.68 -40.33 -11.92
C THR A 241 -5.05 -40.18 -13.42
N ASP A 242 -5.91 -39.25 -13.84
CA ASP A 242 -6.52 -39.26 -15.20
C ASP A 242 -6.18 -38.09 -16.16
N ILE A 243 -5.29 -37.15 -15.80
CA ILE A 243 -5.01 -35.97 -16.65
C ILE A 243 -3.62 -36.04 -17.30
N GLU A 244 -3.50 -36.84 -18.36
CA GLU A 244 -2.18 -37.15 -18.95
C GLU A 244 -1.57 -36.07 -19.86
N THR A 245 -2.28 -35.04 -20.35
CA THR A 245 -1.66 -34.18 -21.40
C THR A 245 -1.93 -32.67 -21.35
N THR A 246 -2.86 -32.16 -20.53
CA THR A 246 -3.22 -30.70 -20.52
C THR A 246 -2.80 -29.97 -19.23
N PHE A 247 -2.06 -30.63 -18.34
CA PHE A 247 -1.68 -30.08 -17.03
C PHE A 247 -0.88 -28.77 -17.14
N VAL A 248 0.19 -28.76 -17.95
CA VAL A 248 1.07 -27.59 -18.08
C VAL A 248 0.29 -26.38 -18.60
N LEU A 249 -0.62 -26.61 -19.56
CA LEU A 249 -1.48 -25.58 -20.12
C LEU A 249 -2.52 -25.04 -19.11
N GLN A 250 -2.85 -25.77 -18.05
CA GLN A 250 -3.78 -25.28 -17.03
C GLN A 250 -3.08 -24.55 -15.88
N VAL A 251 -1.81 -24.87 -15.60
CA VAL A 251 -1.05 -24.30 -14.47
C VAL A 251 -0.50 -22.90 -14.76
N ILE A 252 -0.15 -22.63 -16.02
CA ILE A 252 0.45 -21.34 -16.44
C ILE A 252 -0.38 -20.10 -16.00
N PRO A 253 -1.71 -20.04 -16.21
CA PRO A 253 -2.53 -18.92 -15.73
C PRO A 253 -2.40 -18.70 -14.22
N TYR A 254 -2.39 -19.78 -13.42
CA TYR A 254 -2.25 -19.68 -11.98
C TYR A 254 -0.88 -19.14 -11.57
N CYS A 255 0.20 -19.62 -12.20
CA CYS A 255 1.54 -19.08 -11.97
C CYS A 255 1.61 -17.58 -12.27
N TYR A 256 0.98 -17.15 -13.36
CA TYR A 256 0.94 -15.74 -13.74
C TYR A 256 0.20 -14.88 -12.71
N LEU A 257 -1.00 -15.29 -12.30
CA LEU A 257 -1.86 -14.53 -11.37
C LEU A 257 -1.32 -14.50 -9.94
N ASP A 258 -0.75 -15.61 -9.50
CA ASP A 258 -0.09 -15.67 -8.20
C ASP A 258 1.11 -14.73 -8.21
N THR A 259 2.00 -14.85 -9.21
CA THR A 259 3.15 -13.95 -9.37
C THR A 259 2.72 -12.48 -9.43
N LEU A 260 1.63 -12.18 -10.16
CA LEU A 260 1.05 -10.84 -10.21
C LEU A 260 0.66 -10.33 -8.81
N THR A 261 -0.06 -11.14 -8.04
CA THR A 261 -0.53 -10.78 -6.69
C THR A 261 0.66 -10.51 -5.76
N TYR A 262 1.66 -11.40 -5.77
CA TYR A 262 2.88 -11.24 -4.99
C TYR A 262 3.67 -10.00 -5.38
N MET A 263 3.80 -9.71 -6.67
CA MET A 263 4.56 -8.55 -7.15
C MET A 263 3.86 -7.22 -6.89
N VAL A 264 2.53 -7.18 -6.89
CA VAL A 264 1.78 -5.99 -6.43
C VAL A 264 1.96 -5.82 -4.91
N GLY A 265 1.96 -6.90 -4.14
CA GLY A 265 2.31 -6.85 -2.72
C GLY A 265 3.75 -6.35 -2.47
N ALA A 266 4.71 -6.79 -3.30
CA ALA A 266 6.10 -6.33 -3.23
C ALA A 266 6.24 -4.83 -3.56
N PHE A 267 5.49 -4.33 -4.55
CA PHE A 267 5.42 -2.91 -4.86
C PHE A 267 4.98 -2.08 -3.65
N TRP A 268 3.95 -2.54 -2.94
CA TRP A 268 3.48 -1.89 -1.72
C TRP A 268 4.47 -1.99 -0.56
N TYR A 269 5.08 -3.16 -0.38
CA TYR A 269 6.11 -3.38 0.62
C TYR A 269 7.24 -2.37 0.47
N ILE A 270 7.83 -2.25 -0.73
CA ILE A 270 8.94 -1.31 -0.96
C ILE A 270 8.48 0.14 -0.85
N SER A 271 7.29 0.48 -1.34
CA SER A 271 6.75 1.84 -1.23
C SER A 271 6.59 2.29 0.23
N CYS A 272 6.05 1.41 1.08
CA CYS A 272 5.94 1.66 2.53
C CYS A 272 7.31 1.68 3.21
N GLU A 273 8.25 0.85 2.77
CA GLU A 273 9.61 0.82 3.30
C GLU A 273 10.37 2.12 3.02
N VAL A 274 10.25 2.66 1.80
CA VAL A 274 10.79 3.97 1.42
C VAL A 274 10.20 5.08 2.30
N LEU A 275 8.88 5.10 2.51
CA LEU A 275 8.21 6.06 3.40
C LEU A 275 8.76 5.99 4.83
N SER A 276 8.83 4.77 5.35
CA SER A 276 9.32 4.44 6.69
C SER A 276 10.75 4.94 6.91
N HIS A 277 11.66 4.66 5.98
CA HIS A 277 13.06 5.08 6.08
C HIS A 277 13.25 6.58 5.89
N SER A 278 12.58 7.16 4.88
CA SER A 278 12.62 8.62 4.64
C SER A 278 12.18 9.39 5.88
N ALA A 279 11.16 8.91 6.58
CA ALA A 279 10.69 9.51 7.84
C ALA A 279 11.73 9.45 8.96
N ARG A 280 12.45 8.32 9.10
CA ARG A 280 13.50 8.15 10.11
C ARG A 280 14.69 9.08 9.83
N ILE A 281 15.18 9.08 8.59
CA ILE A 281 16.30 9.94 8.16
C ILE A 281 15.95 11.41 8.40
N LEU A 282 14.77 11.85 7.97
CA LEU A 282 14.29 13.21 8.17
C LEU A 282 14.21 13.58 9.66
N ALA A 283 13.72 12.68 10.51
CA ALA A 283 13.63 12.90 11.95
C ALA A 283 15.02 12.98 12.63
N GLU A 284 15.97 12.16 12.19
CA GLU A 284 17.34 12.19 12.71
C GLU A 284 18.10 13.44 12.29
N ASP A 285 18.01 13.83 11.02
CA ASP A 285 18.63 15.06 10.53
C ASP A 285 18.02 16.30 11.19
N PHE A 286 16.70 16.30 11.41
CA PHE A 286 16.03 17.34 12.19
C PHE A 286 16.58 17.41 13.62
N GLN A 287 16.70 16.28 14.33
CA GLN A 287 17.25 16.25 15.68
C GLN A 287 18.70 16.75 15.73
N LYS A 288 19.52 16.37 14.74
CA LYS A 288 20.92 16.86 14.61
C LYS A 288 20.96 18.36 14.33
N ALA A 289 20.11 18.86 13.44
CA ALA A 289 20.02 20.27 13.11
C ALA A 289 19.58 21.13 14.31
N LEU A 290 18.78 20.58 15.22
CA LEU A 290 18.34 21.28 16.43
C LEU A 290 19.38 21.37 17.55
N ARG A 291 20.35 20.44 17.61
CA ARG A 291 21.44 20.47 18.61
C ARG A 291 22.42 21.62 18.40
N HIS A 292 22.54 22.10 17.17
CA HIS A 292 23.35 23.28 16.84
C HIS A 292 22.41 24.46 16.72
N ILE A 293 22.39 25.35 17.74
CA ILE A 293 21.60 26.59 17.88
C ILE A 293 20.74 26.86 16.62
N GLY A 294 19.54 26.27 16.60
CA GLY A 294 18.74 26.19 15.39
C GLY A 294 18.02 27.51 15.10
N PRO A 295 18.26 28.16 13.95
CA PRO A 295 17.43 29.28 13.50
C PRO A 295 15.97 28.81 13.35
N ALA A 296 14.99 29.64 13.74
CA ALA A 296 13.56 29.32 13.56
C ALA A 296 13.21 28.97 12.09
N ALA A 297 13.92 29.56 11.13
CA ALA A 297 13.81 29.25 9.71
C ALA A 297 14.13 27.78 9.35
N MET A 298 15.08 27.16 10.06
CA MET A 298 15.40 25.74 9.85
C MET A 298 14.27 24.84 10.33
N VAL A 299 13.69 25.14 11.50
CA VAL A 299 12.53 24.40 12.04
C VAL A 299 11.34 24.46 11.09
N ALA A 300 11.05 25.65 10.55
CA ALA A 300 9.99 25.84 9.56
C ALA A 300 10.23 25.01 8.28
N SER A 301 11.49 24.93 7.81
CA SER A 301 11.87 24.14 6.64
C SER A 301 11.69 22.63 6.86
N TYR A 302 12.09 22.11 8.02
CA TYR A 302 11.85 20.70 8.38
C TYR A 302 10.37 20.38 8.59
N ARG A 303 9.59 21.32 9.14
CA ARG A 303 8.13 21.20 9.23
C ARG A 303 7.49 21.08 7.85
N ALA A 304 7.92 21.88 6.87
CA ALA A 304 7.43 21.80 5.50
C ALA A 304 7.77 20.45 4.84
N MET A 305 9.00 19.96 5.01
CA MET A 305 9.40 18.63 4.53
C MET A 305 8.56 17.51 5.16
N TRP A 306 8.33 17.56 6.47
CA TRP A 306 7.49 16.59 7.15
C TRP A 306 6.04 16.63 6.66
N LEU A 307 5.48 17.82 6.43
CA LEU A 307 4.13 17.97 5.87
C LEU A 307 4.03 17.35 4.47
N GLN A 308 5.06 17.53 3.63
CA GLN A 308 5.12 16.90 2.32
C GLN A 308 5.21 15.37 2.43
N LEU A 309 6.03 14.84 3.32
CA LEU A 309 6.14 13.39 3.54
C LEU A 309 4.83 12.79 4.09
N SER A 310 4.16 13.49 5.00
CA SER A 310 2.83 13.11 5.51
C SER A 310 1.78 13.13 4.40
N LYS A 311 1.83 14.13 3.51
CA LYS A 311 0.98 14.18 2.31
C LYS A 311 1.21 12.97 1.41
N ILE A 312 2.47 12.65 1.08
CA ILE A 312 2.83 11.49 0.23
C ILE A 312 2.35 10.18 0.88
N THR A 313 2.49 10.05 2.21
CA THR A 313 2.04 8.87 2.97
C THR A 313 0.54 8.64 2.80
N ARG A 314 -0.27 9.68 3.00
CA ARG A 314 -1.74 9.61 2.80
C ARG A 314 -2.11 9.40 1.33
N HIS A 315 -1.41 10.08 0.43
CA HIS A 315 -1.67 9.98 -1.00
C HIS A 315 -1.39 8.56 -1.50
N THR A 316 -0.37 7.88 -0.97
CA THR A 316 -0.04 6.48 -1.28
C THR A 316 -1.23 5.56 -1.02
N GLY A 317 -1.84 5.62 0.16
CA GLY A 317 -3.02 4.81 0.49
C GLY A 317 -4.24 5.12 -0.37
N THR A 318 -4.53 6.41 -0.59
CA THR A 318 -5.69 6.84 -1.39
C THR A 318 -5.55 6.59 -2.88
N THR A 319 -4.32 6.55 -3.39
CA THR A 319 -4.01 6.31 -4.81
C THR A 319 -4.17 4.86 -5.20
N THR A 320 -3.74 3.93 -4.33
CA THR A 320 -3.83 2.48 -4.56
C THR A 320 -4.99 1.85 -3.78
N CYS A 321 -6.01 2.66 -3.47
CA CYS A 321 -7.12 2.30 -2.61
C CYS A 321 -7.86 1.06 -3.14
N TYR A 322 -8.25 1.07 -4.41
CA TYR A 322 -9.03 0.00 -5.00
C TYR A 322 -8.22 -1.28 -5.12
N THR A 323 -6.96 -1.17 -5.57
CA THR A 323 -6.07 -2.33 -5.69
C THR A 323 -5.86 -3.03 -4.36
N PHE A 324 -5.49 -2.30 -3.31
CA PHE A 324 -5.25 -2.93 -2.01
C PHE A 324 -6.53 -3.33 -1.30
N THR A 325 -7.66 -2.67 -1.53
CA THR A 325 -8.95 -3.14 -1.00
C THR A 325 -9.31 -4.49 -1.61
N PHE A 326 -9.19 -4.61 -2.94
CA PHE A 326 -9.41 -5.86 -3.65
C PHE A 326 -8.47 -6.96 -3.18
N ILE A 327 -7.16 -6.68 -3.09
CA ILE A 327 -6.15 -7.67 -2.63
C ILE A 327 -6.43 -8.11 -1.20
N ASN A 328 -6.74 -7.21 -0.27
CA ASN A 328 -7.02 -7.59 1.13
C ASN A 328 -8.25 -8.50 1.23
N LEU A 329 -9.33 -8.18 0.49
CA LEU A 329 -10.54 -9.02 0.46
C LEU A 329 -10.29 -10.37 -0.22
N TYR A 330 -9.57 -10.37 -1.34
CA TYR A 330 -9.17 -11.58 -2.04
C TYR A 330 -8.34 -12.51 -1.14
N LEU A 331 -7.29 -11.97 -0.49
CA LEU A 331 -6.43 -12.74 0.42
C LEU A 331 -7.24 -13.26 1.60
N PHE A 332 -8.11 -12.46 2.21
CA PHE A 332 -9.00 -12.92 3.27
C PHE A 332 -9.83 -14.13 2.84
N PHE A 333 -10.41 -14.08 1.64
CA PHE A 333 -11.26 -15.15 1.14
C PHE A 333 -10.46 -16.42 0.80
N VAL A 334 -9.33 -16.29 0.10
CA VAL A 334 -8.44 -17.44 -0.24
C VAL A 334 -7.88 -18.10 1.03
N ILE A 335 -7.44 -17.31 2.01
CA ILE A 335 -6.93 -17.84 3.28
C ILE A 335 -8.05 -18.59 4.02
N THR A 336 -9.26 -18.01 4.09
CA THR A 336 -10.41 -18.65 4.77
C THR A 336 -10.74 -20.00 4.13
N LEU A 337 -10.86 -20.07 2.81
CA LEU A 337 -11.13 -21.33 2.11
C LEU A 337 -9.98 -22.34 2.24
N SER A 338 -8.72 -21.88 2.18
CA SER A 338 -7.57 -22.77 2.30
C SER A 338 -7.48 -23.39 3.70
N VAL A 339 -7.67 -22.59 4.75
CA VAL A 339 -7.66 -23.11 6.13
C VAL A 339 -8.88 -23.99 6.41
N TYR A 340 -10.05 -23.66 5.85
CA TYR A 340 -11.21 -24.54 5.93
C TYR A 340 -10.90 -25.91 5.29
N GLY A 341 -10.38 -25.94 4.06
CA GLY A 341 -10.04 -27.19 3.37
C GLY A 341 -9.01 -28.04 4.10
N LEU A 342 -8.08 -27.42 4.84
CA LEU A 342 -7.14 -28.11 5.73
C LEU A 342 -7.80 -28.66 7.00
N MET A 343 -8.70 -27.88 7.60
CA MET A 343 -9.39 -28.28 8.84
C MET A 343 -10.42 -29.38 8.60
N SER A 344 -11.08 -29.39 7.44
CA SER A 344 -12.12 -30.38 7.13
C SER A 344 -11.54 -31.79 6.99
N GLN A 345 -10.33 -31.92 6.44
CA GLN A 345 -9.67 -33.20 6.20
C GLN A 345 -8.92 -33.76 7.42
N ILE A 346 -8.79 -32.98 8.50
CA ILE A 346 -8.02 -33.41 9.68
C ILE A 346 -8.61 -34.67 10.34
N SER A 347 -9.90 -34.94 10.17
CA SER A 347 -10.57 -36.14 10.68
C SER A 347 -10.30 -37.41 9.88
N GLU A 348 -9.88 -37.30 8.62
CA GLU A 348 -9.61 -38.44 7.72
C GLU A 348 -8.14 -38.80 7.60
N GLY A 349 -7.27 -37.92 8.09
CA GLY A 349 -5.82 -38.05 7.99
C GLY A 349 -5.24 -37.14 6.92
N PHE A 350 -4.00 -36.69 7.11
CA PHE A 350 -3.33 -35.78 6.18
C PHE A 350 -2.99 -36.50 4.87
N GLY A 351 -3.66 -36.09 3.80
CA GLY A 351 -3.31 -36.49 2.43
C GLY A 351 -2.14 -35.68 1.88
N MET A 352 -1.61 -36.09 0.73
CA MET A 352 -0.59 -35.28 0.06
C MET A 352 -1.17 -33.94 -0.42
N LYS A 353 -2.41 -33.89 -0.93
CA LYS A 353 -3.10 -32.64 -1.35
C LYS A 353 -3.14 -31.54 -0.29
N ASP A 354 -3.21 -31.90 0.99
CA ASP A 354 -3.24 -30.95 2.11
C ASP A 354 -1.94 -30.16 2.24
N ILE A 355 -0.81 -30.74 1.82
CA ILE A 355 0.48 -30.05 1.85
C ILE A 355 0.46 -28.84 0.91
N GLY A 356 -0.12 -28.99 -0.29
CA GLY A 356 -0.27 -27.89 -1.25
C GLY A 356 -1.18 -26.77 -0.74
N LEU A 357 -2.30 -27.15 -0.09
CA LEU A 357 -3.21 -26.20 0.56
C LEU A 357 -2.55 -25.46 1.72
N ALA A 358 -1.74 -26.15 2.53
CA ALA A 358 -1.01 -25.57 3.67
C ALA A 358 0.02 -24.55 3.21
N ILE A 359 0.80 -24.87 2.17
CA ILE A 359 1.77 -23.94 1.58
C ILE A 359 1.05 -22.70 1.05
N THR A 360 -0.06 -22.89 0.33
CA THR A 360 -0.86 -21.80 -0.22
C THR A 360 -1.42 -20.90 0.89
N ALA A 361 -1.94 -21.48 1.97
CA ALA A 361 -2.44 -20.72 3.12
C ALA A 361 -1.32 -19.91 3.79
N LEU A 362 -0.17 -20.53 4.07
CA LEU A 362 0.98 -19.88 4.71
C LEU A 362 1.52 -18.72 3.87
N CYS A 363 1.63 -18.90 2.55
CA CYS A 363 2.14 -17.88 1.66
C CYS A 363 1.17 -16.68 1.57
N ASN A 364 -0.14 -16.91 1.52
CA ASN A 364 -1.14 -15.84 1.48
C ASN A 364 -1.28 -15.11 2.83
N VAL A 365 -1.22 -15.82 3.96
CA VAL A 365 -1.18 -15.21 5.30
C VAL A 365 0.05 -14.32 5.46
N SER A 366 1.22 -14.80 5.02
CA SER A 366 2.46 -14.04 5.06
C SER A 366 2.35 -12.76 4.22
N LEU A 367 1.80 -12.84 3.02
CA LEU A 367 1.59 -11.68 2.16
C LEU A 367 0.66 -10.65 2.81
N LEU A 368 -0.49 -11.09 3.34
CA LEU A 368 -1.45 -10.21 4.03
C LEU A 368 -0.82 -9.53 5.26
N PHE A 369 -0.03 -10.29 6.04
CA PHE A 369 0.72 -9.77 7.17
C PHE A 369 1.69 -8.66 6.74
N PHE A 370 2.52 -8.89 5.72
CA PHE A 370 3.48 -7.89 5.26
C PHE A 370 2.81 -6.62 4.73
N ILE A 371 1.69 -6.74 4.01
CA ILE A 371 0.92 -5.58 3.53
C ILE A 371 0.45 -4.72 4.71
N CYS A 372 -0.12 -5.34 5.74
CA CYS A 372 -0.63 -4.64 6.93
C CYS A 372 0.50 -4.11 7.84
N ASP A 373 1.57 -4.88 8.00
CA ASP A 373 2.69 -4.56 8.87
C ASP A 373 3.49 -3.36 8.36
N LYS A 374 3.86 -3.37 7.08
CA LYS A 374 4.66 -2.28 6.49
C LYS A 374 3.89 -0.99 6.35
N ALA A 375 2.59 -1.06 6.05
CA ALA A 375 1.73 0.11 6.07
C ALA A 375 1.65 0.72 7.48
N HIS A 376 1.49 -0.12 8.52
CA HIS A 376 1.50 0.33 9.90
C HIS A 376 2.84 0.96 10.30
N GLN A 377 3.96 0.32 9.93
CA GLN A 377 5.30 0.82 10.22
C GLN A 377 5.56 2.17 9.56
N ALA A 378 5.18 2.35 8.30
CA ALA A 378 5.32 3.61 7.58
C ALA A 378 4.54 4.74 8.26
N ALA A 379 3.25 4.54 8.53
CA ALA A 379 2.41 5.51 9.22
C ALA A 379 2.94 5.85 10.63
N PHE A 380 3.37 4.83 11.38
CA PHE A 380 3.94 4.99 12.72
C PHE A 380 5.24 5.80 12.70
N ASN A 381 6.13 5.57 11.73
CA ASN A 381 7.41 6.28 11.66
C ASN A 381 7.22 7.76 11.28
N VAL A 382 6.35 8.04 10.30
CA VAL A 382 6.04 9.42 9.90
C VAL A 382 5.44 10.22 11.05
N LYS A 383 4.59 9.59 11.87
CA LYS A 383 3.92 10.26 13.00
C LYS A 383 4.73 10.18 14.30
N THR A 384 4.81 8.99 14.88
CA THR A 384 5.20 8.78 16.28
C THR A 384 6.69 8.89 16.49
N ILE A 385 7.52 8.38 15.57
CA ILE A 385 8.98 8.56 15.69
C ILE A 385 9.32 10.04 15.60
N PHE A 386 8.72 10.74 14.63
CA PHE A 386 8.95 12.17 14.46
C PHE A 386 8.55 12.96 15.72
N GLN A 387 7.36 12.70 16.28
CA GLN A 387 6.90 13.30 17.54
C GLN A 387 7.83 13.03 18.71
N LYS A 388 8.25 11.78 18.91
CA LYS A 388 9.19 11.40 19.99
C LYS A 388 10.52 12.13 19.85
N LYS A 389 11.01 12.30 18.62
CA LYS A 389 12.26 12.99 18.33
C LYS A 389 12.16 14.49 18.57
N ILE A 390 11.04 15.13 18.22
CA ILE A 390 10.77 16.54 18.56
C ILE A 390 10.75 16.73 20.07
N LEU A 391 10.01 15.88 20.80
CA LEU A 391 9.85 15.98 22.26
C LEU A 391 11.14 15.75 23.05
N MET A 392 12.11 15.06 22.45
CA MET A 392 13.43 14.81 23.06
C MET A 392 14.37 16.03 22.93
N VAL A 393 13.97 17.08 22.23
CA VAL A 393 14.80 18.28 22.07
C VAL A 393 14.62 19.18 23.30
N GLU A 394 15.75 19.62 23.88
CA GLU A 394 15.76 20.57 24.99
C GLU A 394 15.38 21.97 24.50
N LEU A 395 14.17 22.41 24.82
CA LEU A 395 13.65 23.73 24.45
C LEU A 395 14.30 24.89 25.22
N SER A 396 14.95 24.60 26.36
CA SER A 396 15.51 25.58 27.29
C SER A 396 16.61 26.45 26.69
N TRP A 397 17.27 25.98 25.63
CA TRP A 397 18.37 26.67 24.95
C TRP A 397 17.96 27.31 23.62
N MET A 398 16.69 27.24 23.24
CA MET A 398 16.18 27.74 21.97
C MET A 398 15.57 29.15 22.09
N ASN A 399 15.73 29.95 21.03
CA ASN A 399 15.08 31.26 20.91
C ASN A 399 13.55 31.13 21.00
N SER A 400 12.87 32.18 21.48
CA SER A 400 11.41 32.24 21.60
C SER A 400 10.70 31.89 20.29
N ASP A 401 11.19 32.39 19.16
CA ASP A 401 10.59 32.16 17.84
C ASP A 401 10.71 30.69 17.42
N ALA A 402 11.81 30.04 17.79
CA ALA A 402 12.03 28.63 17.49
C ALA A 402 11.18 27.73 18.40
N GLN A 403 10.94 28.14 19.65
CA GLN A 403 9.97 27.47 20.54
C GLN A 403 8.54 27.57 19.99
N VAL A 404 8.14 28.73 19.46
CA VAL A 404 6.83 28.91 18.82
C VAL A 404 6.69 28.00 17.59
N GLU A 405 7.69 27.95 16.71
CA GLU A 405 7.67 27.04 15.55
C GLU A 405 7.64 25.56 15.96
N ILE A 406 8.37 25.15 17.01
CA ILE A 406 8.28 23.78 17.52
C ILE A 406 6.87 23.48 18.05
N ASN A 407 6.25 24.39 18.79
CA ASN A 407 4.88 24.21 19.27
C ASN A 407 3.88 24.12 18.11
N MET A 408 4.04 24.95 17.07
CA MET A 408 3.25 24.84 15.84
C MET A 408 3.49 23.51 15.12
N PHE A 409 4.73 23.03 15.09
CA PHE A 409 5.07 21.75 14.49
C PHE A 409 4.47 20.58 15.26
N LEU A 410 4.63 20.55 16.58
CA LEU A 410 4.07 19.53 17.44
C LEU A 410 2.55 19.46 17.27
N ARG A 411 1.86 20.61 17.30
CA ARG A 411 0.44 20.69 16.99
C ARG A 411 0.10 20.17 15.59
N ALA A 412 0.92 20.48 14.57
CA ALA A 412 0.72 19.95 13.23
C ALA A 412 0.86 18.42 13.18
N THR A 413 1.81 17.84 13.92
CA THR A 413 1.97 16.38 14.02
C THR A 413 0.83 15.68 14.76
N GLU A 414 0.24 16.34 15.77
CA GLU A 414 -0.92 15.83 16.49
C GLU A 414 -2.19 15.88 15.63
N MET A 415 -2.40 16.97 14.91
CA MET A 415 -3.59 17.20 14.10
C MET A 415 -3.58 16.42 12.78
N ASN A 416 -2.40 16.16 12.20
CA ASN A 416 -2.28 15.52 10.89
C ASN A 416 -1.82 14.06 11.02
N GLN A 417 -2.77 13.15 11.24
CA GLN A 417 -2.49 11.71 11.30
C GLN A 417 -2.05 11.17 9.93
N ALA A 418 -0.76 10.87 9.74
CA ALA A 418 -0.21 10.26 8.52
C ALA A 418 -0.60 8.76 8.39
N ASN A 419 -1.87 8.42 8.65
CA ASN A 419 -2.37 7.07 8.49
C ASN A 419 -2.55 6.76 7.01
N ILE A 420 -2.13 5.55 6.63
CA ILE A 420 -2.36 5.02 5.29
C ILE A 420 -3.78 4.46 5.27
N ASN A 421 -4.70 5.25 4.73
CA ASN A 421 -6.10 4.87 4.56
C ASN A 421 -6.40 4.49 3.11
N LEU A 422 -7.25 3.49 2.90
CA LEU A 422 -7.76 3.15 1.57
C LEU A 422 -9.06 3.92 1.36
N GLY A 423 -8.95 5.16 0.89
CA GLY A 423 -10.12 5.96 0.47
C GLY A 423 -11.12 6.28 1.59
N GLY A 424 -10.70 6.19 2.85
CA GLY A 424 -11.54 6.42 4.03
C GLY A 424 -12.39 5.21 4.47
N PHE A 425 -12.31 4.06 3.78
CA PHE A 425 -13.04 2.85 4.16
C PHE A 425 -12.43 2.19 5.40
N PHE A 426 -11.11 2.00 5.40
CA PHE A 426 -10.37 1.48 6.53
C PHE A 426 -8.88 1.88 6.45
N ASP A 427 -8.23 1.83 7.60
CA ASP A 427 -6.78 2.02 7.73
C ASP A 427 -6.06 0.69 7.51
N VAL A 428 -5.06 0.67 6.62
CA VAL A 428 -4.21 -0.52 6.43
C VAL A 428 -3.20 -0.57 7.56
N ASN A 429 -3.47 -1.39 8.57
CA ASN A 429 -2.62 -1.52 9.74
C ASN A 429 -2.70 -2.92 10.37
N ARG A 430 -1.88 -3.17 11.39
CA ARG A 430 -1.91 -4.43 12.16
C ARG A 430 -3.27 -4.73 12.80
N THR A 431 -4.10 -3.71 13.06
CA THR A 431 -5.46 -3.90 13.59
C THR A 431 -6.39 -4.51 12.54
N LEU A 432 -6.28 -4.09 11.28
CA LEU A 432 -7.00 -4.71 10.16
C LEU A 432 -6.67 -6.20 10.06
N PHE A 433 -5.38 -6.56 10.10
CA PHE A 433 -4.94 -7.97 10.07
C PHE A 433 -5.56 -8.78 11.22
N LYS A 434 -5.51 -8.25 12.45
CA LYS A 434 -6.12 -8.91 13.62
C LYS A 434 -7.64 -9.04 13.48
N SER A 435 -8.32 -8.01 12.98
CA SER A 435 -9.76 -8.02 12.76
C SER A 435 -10.14 -9.08 11.73
N LEU A 436 -9.46 -9.10 10.57
CA LEU A 436 -9.68 -10.11 9.53
C LEU A 436 -9.39 -11.52 10.05
N GLY A 437 -8.33 -11.71 10.84
CA GLY A 437 -8.01 -12.99 11.48
C GLY A 437 -9.12 -13.47 12.43
N GLY A 438 -9.67 -12.58 13.27
CA GLY A 438 -10.79 -12.90 14.16
C GLY A 438 -12.08 -13.25 13.41
N THR A 439 -12.39 -12.49 12.37
CA THR A 439 -13.53 -12.74 11.48
C THR A 439 -13.37 -14.07 10.74
N MET A 440 -12.18 -14.38 10.23
CA MET A 440 -11.86 -15.64 9.58
C MET A 440 -12.09 -16.83 10.53
N VAL A 441 -11.57 -16.77 11.77
CA VAL A 441 -11.80 -17.83 12.77
C VAL A 441 -13.29 -18.01 13.05
N THR A 442 -14.04 -16.92 13.14
CA THR A 442 -15.50 -16.98 13.37
C THR A 442 -16.21 -17.70 12.22
N TYR A 443 -15.88 -17.37 10.97
CA TYR A 443 -16.44 -18.06 9.80
C TYR A 443 -16.01 -19.52 9.72
N LEU A 444 -14.76 -19.84 10.04
CA LEU A 444 -14.27 -21.22 10.07
C LEU A 444 -15.04 -22.07 11.08
N VAL A 445 -15.27 -21.55 12.29
CA VAL A 445 -16.06 -22.26 13.31
C VAL A 445 -17.48 -22.54 12.81
N VAL A 446 -18.12 -21.56 12.18
CA VAL A 446 -19.48 -21.73 11.62
C VAL A 446 -19.49 -22.79 10.51
N LEU A 447 -18.51 -22.76 9.60
CA LEU A 447 -18.41 -23.75 8.51
C LEU A 447 -18.18 -25.16 9.04
N LEU A 448 -17.31 -25.32 10.04
CA LEU A 448 -17.06 -26.61 10.69
C LEU A 448 -18.31 -27.13 11.43
N GLN A 449 -19.06 -26.25 12.09
CA GLN A 449 -20.32 -26.62 12.74
C GLN A 449 -21.35 -27.12 11.73
N PHE A 450 -21.46 -26.47 10.57
CA PHE A 450 -22.35 -26.94 9.50
C PHE A 450 -21.94 -28.33 9.01
N GLN A 451 -20.65 -28.57 8.82
CA GLN A 451 -20.14 -29.88 8.40
C GLN A 451 -20.48 -31.00 9.41
N ILE A 452 -20.28 -30.76 10.72
CA ILE A 452 -20.61 -31.75 11.77
C ILE A 452 -22.12 -31.98 11.88
N SER A 453 -22.95 -30.99 11.56
CA SER A 453 -24.41 -31.08 11.67
C SER A 453 -25.09 -31.87 10.55
N ILE A 454 -24.39 -32.13 9.43
CA ILE A 454 -24.93 -32.92 8.32
C ILE A 454 -24.80 -34.40 8.71
N PRO A 455 -25.91 -35.16 8.84
CA PRO A 455 -25.83 -36.58 9.15
C PRO A 455 -25.06 -37.29 8.03
N SER A 456 -23.94 -37.93 8.38
CA SER A 456 -23.33 -38.92 7.50
C SER A 456 -24.34 -40.06 7.34
N GLU A 457 -24.90 -40.23 6.14
CA GLU A 457 -25.71 -41.40 5.80
C GLU A 457 -24.82 -42.66 5.86
N GLU A 458 -24.59 -43.19 7.06
CA GLU A 458 -24.23 -44.59 7.19
C GLU A 458 -25.52 -45.40 6.92
N PRO A 459 -25.59 -46.20 5.85
CA PRO A 459 -26.66 -47.18 5.77
C PRO A 459 -26.46 -48.12 6.95
N ASN A 460 -27.39 -48.09 7.90
CA ASN A 460 -27.48 -48.99 9.05
C ASN A 460 -27.43 -50.47 8.60
N ALA A 461 -26.22 -50.99 8.37
CA ALA A 461 -25.92 -52.39 8.09
C ALA A 461 -26.23 -53.27 9.32
N THR A 462 -26.51 -52.67 10.46
CA THR A 462 -26.96 -53.32 11.69
C THR A 462 -28.49 -53.56 11.74
N SER A 463 -29.31 -52.92 10.89
CA SER A 463 -30.76 -53.16 10.90
C SER A 463 -31.23 -54.30 9.98
N TYR A 464 -30.45 -54.64 8.93
CA TYR A 464 -30.78 -55.76 8.03
C TYR A 464 -30.42 -57.13 8.63
N ARG A 465 -29.47 -57.21 9.56
CA ARG A 465 -29.10 -58.47 10.23
C ARG A 465 -30.08 -58.89 11.32
N ALA A 466 -30.80 -57.94 11.94
CA ALA A 466 -31.80 -58.26 12.96
C ALA A 466 -33.14 -58.76 12.36
N ARG A 467 -33.48 -58.33 11.14
CA ARG A 467 -34.75 -58.74 10.48
C ARG A 467 -34.68 -60.12 9.81
N ASN A 468 -33.48 -60.62 9.50
CA ASN A 468 -33.28 -61.95 8.90
C ASN A 468 -33.15 -63.09 9.93
N ILE A 469 -32.94 -62.78 11.22
CA ILE A 469 -32.89 -63.80 12.28
C ILE A 469 -34.29 -64.12 12.81
N SER A 470 -35.23 -63.15 12.79
CA SER A 470 -36.62 -63.38 13.23
C SER A 470 -37.48 -64.15 12.23
N HIS A 471 -36.97 -64.52 11.06
CA HIS A 471 -37.72 -65.28 10.04
C HIS A 471 -37.35 -66.78 9.98
N TYR A 472 -36.43 -67.23 10.83
CA TYR A 472 -36.01 -68.64 10.93
C TYR A 472 -36.40 -69.33 12.25
N GLU A 473 -37.12 -68.65 13.16
CA GLU A 473 -37.60 -69.21 14.45
C GLU A 473 -39.14 -69.17 14.58
N SER A 474 -39.87 -69.60 13.54
CA SER A 474 -41.31 -69.88 13.66
C SER A 474 -41.71 -71.13 12.90
#